data_AF-A0A8S1J053-F1
#
_entry.id   AF-A0A8S1J053-F1
#
_cell.length_a   1.000
_cell.length_b   1.000
_cell.length_c   1.000
_cell.angle_alpha   90.00
_cell.angle_beta   90.00
_cell.angle_gamma   90.00
#
_symmetry.space_group_name_H-M   'P 1'
#
loop_
_entity.id
_entity.type
_entity.pdbx_description
1 polymer ?
#
loop_
_entity_poly.entity_id
_entity_poly.type
_entity_poly.pdbx_seq_one_letter_code
_entity_poly.pdbx_strand_id
1 'polypeptide(L)'
;MDLIAPTRHTDNLMDRMVAALRRAEGPNQRDPSSKHKPTGLRSTDMRIPLQPLYPSNGIIDPSVPLGGSLELSDSQSQAYFGHLLPRRSREGALLVRKWLREAHRKESIDTPVRSRAGPVQQAELQALAQNLAQQAECGMKHHLAVSYGFAAAQTLSPEHAQKWDMMSSNENQIMLASTPEEIVAMFVDLIRNTTKDQAVLNLDDVMQLLVLAYSLGLEGMGELPLFSGEEQQIMDAITDALVNGSAPIPSWMADLCASIREVRS
;
A
#
# COMPACT_ATOMS: atom_id res chain seq x y z
N MET A 1 -6.61 16.50 1.44
CA MET A 1 -5.33 16.78 0.77
C MET A 1 -4.22 15.85 1.29
N ASP A 2 -4.16 15.56 2.59
CA ASP A 2 -3.14 14.69 3.23
C ASP A 2 -3.07 13.22 2.74
N LEU A 3 -4.08 12.74 2.00
CA LEU A 3 -4.09 11.39 1.42
C LEU A 3 -3.56 11.33 -0.02
N ILE A 4 -3.24 12.48 -0.63
CA ILE A 4 -2.85 12.56 -2.05
C ILE A 4 -1.34 12.52 -2.20
N ALA A 5 -0.58 13.03 -1.22
CA ALA A 5 0.88 13.07 -1.23
C ALA A 5 1.42 11.86 -0.45
N PRO A 6 1.78 10.74 -1.12
CA PRO A 6 2.16 9.52 -0.44
C PRO A 6 3.40 9.71 0.44
N THR A 7 4.29 10.68 0.16
CA THR A 7 5.57 10.80 0.88
C THR A 7 5.84 12.16 1.53
N ARG A 8 5.00 13.18 1.30
CA ARG A 8 5.18 14.53 1.88
C ARG A 8 5.07 14.57 3.42
N HIS A 9 4.40 13.59 4.02
CA HIS A 9 4.38 13.42 5.48
C HIS A 9 5.61 12.60 5.93
N THR A 10 6.76 13.26 6.00
CA THR A 10 7.88 12.92 6.90
C THR A 10 8.10 11.41 7.17
N ASP A 11 8.62 10.61 6.24
CA ASP A 11 9.04 9.22 6.49
C ASP A 11 8.15 8.46 7.50
N ASN A 12 6.83 8.55 7.38
CA ASN A 12 5.91 8.03 8.38
C ASN A 12 5.76 6.52 8.22
N LEU A 13 5.78 5.76 9.32
CA LEU A 13 5.56 4.31 9.22
C LEU A 13 4.15 4.01 8.69
N MET A 14 3.15 4.77 9.12
CA MET A 14 1.76 4.52 8.78
C MET A 14 1.51 4.69 7.28
N ASP A 15 2.05 5.74 6.69
CA ASP A 15 1.88 5.99 5.24
C ASP A 15 2.59 4.91 4.43
N ARG A 16 3.79 4.48 4.87
CA ARG A 16 4.49 3.34 4.27
C ARG A 16 3.70 2.04 4.39
N MET A 17 3.04 1.78 5.53
CA MET A 17 2.18 0.61 5.70
C MET A 17 0.97 0.66 4.76
N VAL A 18 0.32 1.82 4.64
CA VAL A 18 -0.82 1.98 3.75
C VAL A 18 -0.40 1.80 2.29
N ALA A 19 0.78 2.26 1.89
CA ALA A 19 1.28 2.04 0.53
C ALA A 19 1.72 0.59 0.27
N ALA A 20 2.28 -0.10 1.27
CA ALA A 20 2.76 -1.47 1.14
C ALA A 20 1.61 -2.51 1.17
N LEU A 21 0.52 -2.21 1.86
CA LEU A 21 -0.64 -3.08 1.94
C LEU A 21 -1.49 -2.96 0.69
N ARG A 22 -2.00 -4.09 0.18
CA ARG A 22 -2.96 -4.07 -0.92
C ARG A 22 -4.31 -3.61 -0.39
N ARG A 23 -4.97 -2.70 -1.11
CA ARG A 23 -6.39 -2.43 -0.88
C ARG A 23 -7.16 -3.73 -1.10
N ALA A 24 -8.16 -3.99 -0.25
CA ALA A 24 -9.07 -5.10 -0.47
C ALA A 24 -9.73 -4.94 -1.84
N GLU A 25 -9.30 -5.73 -2.83
CA GLU A 25 -10.11 -5.94 -4.01
C GLU A 25 -11.38 -6.63 -3.52
N GLY A 26 -12.52 -5.92 -3.62
CA GLY A 26 -13.82 -6.53 -3.37
C GLY A 26 -13.95 -7.77 -4.25
N PRO A 27 -14.62 -8.84 -3.77
CA PRO A 27 -14.79 -10.04 -4.58
C PRO A 27 -15.46 -9.67 -5.91
N ASN A 28 -14.70 -9.72 -6.99
CA ASN A 28 -15.19 -9.50 -8.35
C ASN A 28 -15.92 -10.74 -8.89
N GLN A 29 -16.34 -11.65 -8.02
CA GLN A 29 -17.30 -12.70 -8.35
C GLN A 29 -18.70 -12.14 -8.12
N ARG A 30 -19.28 -11.60 -9.21
CA ARG A 30 -20.73 -11.56 -9.34
C ARG A 30 -21.22 -13.01 -9.33
N ASP A 31 -21.56 -13.51 -8.16
CA ASP A 31 -22.38 -14.70 -8.04
C ASP A 31 -23.82 -14.27 -8.31
N PRO A 32 -24.44 -14.62 -9.45
CA PRO A 32 -25.77 -14.14 -9.84
C PRO A 32 -26.90 -14.67 -8.93
N SER A 33 -26.57 -15.46 -7.91
CA SER A 33 -27.49 -16.12 -7.00
C SER A 33 -27.64 -15.44 -5.63
N SER A 34 -26.78 -14.46 -5.29
CA SER A 34 -26.84 -13.78 -3.98
C SER A 34 -27.89 -12.67 -3.95
N LYS A 35 -28.97 -12.87 -3.17
CA LYS A 35 -30.04 -11.89 -2.92
C LYS A 35 -29.65 -10.79 -1.91
N HIS A 36 -28.41 -10.75 -1.44
CA HIS A 36 -27.97 -9.69 -0.54
C HIS A 36 -27.54 -8.47 -1.34
N LYS A 37 -28.28 -7.36 -1.19
CA LYS A 37 -27.86 -6.03 -1.67
C LYS A 37 -26.46 -5.76 -1.09
N PRO A 38 -25.42 -5.58 -1.92
CA PRO A 38 -24.15 -5.07 -1.41
C PRO A 38 -24.42 -3.64 -0.93
N THR A 39 -24.30 -3.41 0.37
CA THR A 39 -24.17 -2.06 0.93
C THR A 39 -22.95 -1.43 0.28
N GLY A 40 -23.18 -0.50 -0.65
CA GLY A 40 -22.20 0.05 -1.59
C GLY A 40 -21.14 0.96 -1.00
N LEU A 41 -20.62 0.66 0.18
CA LEU A 41 -19.39 1.27 0.68
C LEU A 41 -18.25 0.32 0.28
N ARG A 42 -17.50 0.71 -0.76
CA ARG A 42 -16.18 0.13 -1.01
C ARG A 42 -15.38 0.39 0.26
N SER A 43 -15.18 -0.65 1.04
CA SER A 43 -14.44 -0.51 2.28
C SER A 43 -13.02 -0.06 1.96
N THR A 44 -12.51 0.97 2.64
CA THR A 44 -11.10 1.39 2.61
C THR A 44 -10.19 0.36 3.32
N ASP A 45 -10.66 -0.88 3.43
CA ASP A 45 -9.99 -1.95 4.16
C ASP A 45 -8.68 -2.29 3.47
N MET A 46 -7.61 -2.04 4.19
CA MET A 46 -6.28 -2.51 3.86
C MET A 46 -6.20 -3.98 4.29
N ARG A 47 -5.93 -4.89 3.36
CA ARG A 47 -5.82 -6.31 3.70
C ARG A 47 -4.44 -6.59 4.27
N ILE A 48 -4.39 -6.91 5.56
CA ILE A 48 -3.19 -7.46 6.17
C ILE A 48 -3.20 -8.97 5.92
N PRO A 49 -2.17 -9.55 5.29
CA PRO A 49 -2.11 -10.98 5.02
C PRO A 49 -1.92 -11.74 6.33
N LEU A 50 -3.04 -12.10 6.96
CA LEU A 50 -3.09 -12.87 8.20
C LEU A 50 -3.28 -14.38 7.94
N GLN A 51 -2.91 -14.86 6.75
CA GLN A 51 -2.98 -16.29 6.38
C GLN A 51 -2.40 -17.23 7.45
N PRO A 52 -1.35 -16.87 8.24
CA PRO A 52 -0.87 -17.71 9.34
C PRO A 52 -1.84 -17.89 10.53
N LEU A 53 -2.87 -17.04 10.69
CA LEU A 53 -3.86 -17.14 11.78
C LEU A 53 -4.86 -18.28 11.60
N TYR A 54 -4.98 -18.83 10.38
CA TYR A 54 -6.01 -19.81 10.06
C TYR A 54 -5.38 -21.06 9.43
N PRO A 55 -5.24 -22.18 10.17
CA PRO A 55 -4.85 -23.44 9.58
C PRO A 55 -5.93 -23.90 8.59
N SER A 56 -5.49 -24.34 7.42
CA SER A 56 -6.26 -24.71 6.22
C SER A 56 -7.34 -25.81 6.39
N ASN A 57 -7.63 -26.22 7.63
CA ASN A 57 -8.54 -27.31 7.97
C ASN A 57 -9.91 -26.83 8.49
N GLY A 58 -10.11 -25.52 8.65
CA GLY A 58 -11.44 -24.94 8.84
C GLY A 58 -11.97 -24.44 7.50
N ILE A 59 -13.18 -24.81 7.12
CA ILE A 59 -13.91 -24.24 5.99
C ILE A 59 -14.10 -22.75 6.27
N ILE A 60 -13.14 -21.92 5.86
CA ILE A 60 -13.27 -20.48 5.81
C ILE A 60 -13.11 -20.13 4.35
N ASP A 61 -14.21 -19.71 3.76
CA ASP A 61 -14.28 -19.26 2.38
C ASP A 61 -13.25 -18.11 2.20
N PRO A 62 -12.31 -18.21 1.24
CA PRO A 62 -11.39 -17.11 0.91
C PRO A 62 -12.12 -15.82 0.49
N SER A 63 -13.44 -15.90 0.25
CA SER A 63 -14.34 -14.77 -0.01
C SER A 63 -14.82 -14.02 1.25
N VAL A 64 -14.66 -14.58 2.46
CA VAL A 64 -15.03 -13.94 3.73
C VAL A 64 -13.76 -13.41 4.42
N PRO A 65 -13.45 -12.11 4.31
CA PRO A 65 -12.20 -11.57 4.79
C PRO A 65 -12.30 -11.30 6.30
N LEU A 66 -11.88 -12.27 7.12
CA LEU A 66 -11.34 -11.98 8.45
C LEU A 66 -9.85 -11.56 8.34
N GLY A 67 -9.53 -10.77 7.31
CA GLY A 67 -8.26 -10.04 7.24
C GLY A 67 -8.35 -8.87 8.20
N GLY A 68 -7.37 -8.71 9.08
CA GLY A 68 -7.32 -7.55 9.97
C GLY A 68 -7.36 -6.29 9.12
N SER A 69 -8.47 -5.58 9.21
CA SER A 69 -8.57 -4.25 8.63
C SER A 69 -7.88 -3.28 9.58
N LEU A 70 -7.23 -2.27 9.03
CA LEU A 70 -6.81 -1.08 9.78
C LEU A 70 -8.02 -0.20 10.12
N GLU A 71 -9.20 -0.81 10.28
CA GLU A 71 -10.47 -0.13 10.47
C GLU A 71 -10.41 0.68 11.77
N LEU A 72 -10.68 1.97 11.64
CA LEU A 72 -10.78 2.91 12.75
C LEU A 72 -12.14 2.81 13.45
N SER A 73 -12.81 1.67 13.35
CA SER A 73 -14.18 1.45 13.85
C SER A 73 -14.23 1.35 15.37
N ASP A 74 -13.19 0.80 16.00
CA ASP A 74 -13.07 0.71 17.46
C ASP A 74 -12.15 1.80 18.04
N SER A 75 -12.50 2.25 19.24
CA SER A 75 -11.72 3.12 20.12
C SER A 75 -10.27 2.62 20.34
N GLN A 76 -10.07 1.30 20.42
CA GLN A 76 -8.73 0.73 20.55
C GLN A 76 -7.93 0.89 19.25
N SER A 77 -8.54 0.61 18.10
CA SER A 77 -7.91 0.80 16.78
C SER A 77 -7.54 2.26 16.56
N GLN A 78 -8.42 3.19 16.93
CA GLN A 78 -8.14 4.62 16.88
C GLN A 78 -6.97 5.03 17.78
N ALA A 79 -6.84 4.43 18.97
CA ALA A 79 -5.71 4.69 19.86
C ALA A 79 -4.38 4.19 19.27
N TYR A 80 -4.35 2.96 18.73
CA TYR A 80 -3.16 2.43 18.05
C TYR A 80 -2.77 3.30 16.86
N PHE A 81 -3.73 3.63 16.00
CA PHE A 81 -3.53 4.51 14.86
C PHE A 81 -3.00 5.88 15.29
N GLY A 82 -3.65 6.53 16.26
CA GLY A 82 -3.24 7.84 16.79
C GLY A 82 -1.85 7.83 17.43
N HIS A 83 -1.38 6.69 17.96
CA HIS A 83 -0.02 6.55 18.46
C HIS A 83 1.04 6.35 17.37
N LEU A 84 0.66 5.79 16.22
CA LEU A 84 1.56 5.56 15.07
C LEU A 84 1.62 6.73 14.11
N LEU A 85 0.48 7.38 13.84
CA LEU A 85 0.35 8.45 12.87
C LEU A 85 1.40 9.57 13.02
N PRO A 86 1.75 10.07 14.22
CA PRO A 86 2.73 11.15 14.35
C PRO A 86 4.19 10.66 14.30
N ARG A 87 4.45 9.36 14.14
CA ARG A 87 5.80 8.79 14.30
C ARG A 87 6.49 8.52 12.96
N ARG A 88 7.78 8.85 12.92
CA ARG A 88 8.66 8.44 11.82
C ARG A 88 8.83 6.92 11.78
N SER A 89 9.22 6.39 10.62
CA SER A 89 9.31 4.97 10.28
C SER A 89 10.03 4.16 11.37
N ARG A 90 11.23 4.62 11.76
CA ARG A 90 12.03 3.99 12.82
C ARG A 90 11.34 3.96 14.18
N GLU A 91 10.74 5.07 14.60
CA GLU A 91 10.06 5.18 15.90
C GLU A 91 8.77 4.38 15.94
N GLY A 92 8.01 4.41 14.84
CA GLY A 92 6.83 3.58 14.64
C GLY A 92 7.18 2.10 14.74
N ALA A 93 8.28 1.67 14.10
CA ALA A 93 8.67 0.26 14.09
C ALA A 93 9.08 -0.20 15.50
N LEU A 94 9.74 0.67 16.27
CA LEU A 94 10.05 0.43 17.67
C LEU A 94 8.80 0.30 18.54
N LEU A 95 7.78 1.12 18.26
CA LEU A 95 6.50 1.07 18.97
C LEU A 95 5.74 -0.23 18.66
N VAL A 96 5.64 -0.62 17.38
CA VAL A 96 5.02 -1.90 16.99
C VAL A 96 5.74 -3.07 17.65
N ARG A 97 7.08 -3.07 17.65
CA ARG A 97 7.87 -4.08 18.36
C ARG A 97 7.54 -4.12 19.85
N LYS A 98 7.37 -2.96 20.50
CA LYS A 98 6.99 -2.86 21.91
C LYS A 98 5.61 -3.47 22.16
N TRP A 99 4.62 -3.19 21.31
CA TRP A 99 3.28 -3.76 21.43
C TRP A 99 3.28 -5.28 21.30
N LEU A 100 4.00 -5.82 20.33
CA LEU A 100 4.12 -7.27 20.15
C LEU A 100 4.79 -7.92 21.37
N ARG A 101 5.87 -7.35 21.89
CA ARG A 101 6.54 -7.88 23.09
C ARG A 101 5.66 -7.80 24.35
N GLU A 102 4.88 -6.74 24.49
CA GLU A 102 3.94 -6.62 25.60
C GLU A 102 2.83 -7.68 25.51
N ALA A 103 2.34 -7.98 24.31
CA ALA A 103 1.40 -9.07 24.07
C ALA A 103 2.01 -10.43 24.43
N HIS A 104 3.24 -10.72 23.97
CA HIS A 104 4.00 -11.93 24.36
C HIS A 104 4.14 -12.06 25.88
N ARG A 105 4.47 -10.97 26.57
CA ARG A 105 4.61 -10.94 28.03
C ARG A 105 3.29 -11.23 28.74
N LYS A 106 2.18 -10.67 28.26
CA LYS A 106 0.84 -10.86 28.85
C LYS A 106 0.34 -12.30 28.71
N GLU A 107 0.67 -12.96 27.60
CA GLU A 107 0.28 -14.34 27.34
C GLU A 107 1.32 -15.37 27.83
N SER A 108 2.42 -14.91 28.44
CA SER A 108 3.53 -15.76 28.92
C SER A 108 4.12 -16.69 27.84
N ILE A 109 4.14 -16.20 26.60
CA ILE A 109 4.66 -16.91 25.44
C ILE A 109 6.17 -16.68 25.33
N ASP A 110 6.93 -17.75 25.08
CA ASP A 110 8.37 -17.64 24.85
C ASP A 110 8.66 -16.78 23.61
N THR A 111 9.44 -15.72 23.82
CA THR A 111 9.76 -14.77 22.75
C THR A 111 10.75 -15.43 21.78
N PRO A 112 10.39 -15.62 20.50
CA PRO A 112 11.23 -16.36 19.54
C PRO A 112 12.54 -15.64 19.19
N VAL A 113 12.63 -14.34 19.47
CA VAL A 113 13.79 -13.50 19.13
C VAL A 113 14.41 -12.93 20.40
N ARG A 114 15.69 -13.24 20.63
CA ARG A 114 16.45 -12.69 21.75
C ARG A 114 16.60 -11.18 21.57
N SER A 115 16.08 -10.41 22.52
CA SER A 115 16.10 -8.94 22.55
C SER A 115 17.48 -8.36 22.24
N ARG A 116 17.73 -7.95 20.99
CA ARG A 116 18.84 -7.06 20.65
C ARG A 116 18.34 -5.63 20.64
N ALA A 117 19.06 -4.73 21.31
CA ALA A 117 18.85 -3.28 21.28
C ALA A 117 19.34 -2.68 19.95
N GLY A 118 18.80 -3.20 18.84
CA GLY A 118 19.20 -2.84 17.48
C GLY A 118 18.04 -2.28 16.64
N PRO A 119 18.32 -1.95 15.36
CA PRO A 119 17.28 -1.59 14.41
C PRO A 119 16.25 -2.73 14.29
N VAL A 120 14.98 -2.35 14.10
CA VAL A 120 13.89 -3.30 13.96
C VAL A 120 13.99 -3.95 12.58
N GLN A 121 14.05 -5.27 12.54
CA GLN A 121 14.13 -6.02 11.28
C GLN A 121 12.77 -6.62 10.91
N GLN A 122 12.51 -6.75 9.60
CA GLN A 122 11.32 -7.43 9.08
C GLN A 122 11.11 -8.80 9.74
N ALA A 123 12.15 -9.65 9.73
CA ALA A 123 12.08 -11.00 10.27
C ALA A 123 11.76 -11.03 11.77
N GLU A 124 12.21 -10.03 12.54
CA GLU A 124 11.88 -9.92 13.97
C GLU A 124 10.39 -9.66 14.17
N LEU A 125 9.83 -8.65 13.49
CA LEU A 125 8.41 -8.31 13.61
C LEU A 125 7.51 -9.44 13.12
N GLN A 126 7.87 -10.06 12.00
CA GLN A 126 7.14 -11.17 11.43
C GLN A 126 7.11 -12.37 12.39
N ALA A 127 8.25 -12.75 12.98
CA ALA A 127 8.31 -13.85 13.94
C ALA A 127 7.49 -13.57 15.21
N LEU A 128 7.54 -12.35 15.74
CA LEU A 128 6.76 -11.95 16.92
C LEU A 128 5.25 -11.99 16.64
N ALA A 129 4.81 -11.43 15.51
CA ALA A 129 3.41 -11.42 15.11
C ALA A 129 2.91 -12.85 14.81
N GLN A 130 3.73 -13.64 14.10
CA GLN A 130 3.37 -15.01 13.73
C GLN A 130 3.25 -15.93 14.94
N ASN A 131 4.08 -15.78 15.96
CA ASN A 131 3.99 -16.61 17.16
C ASN A 131 2.70 -16.31 17.96
N LEU A 132 2.33 -15.02 18.13
CA LEU A 132 1.03 -14.65 18.71
C LEU A 132 -0.14 -15.20 17.87
N ALA A 133 0.04 -15.21 16.55
CA ALA A 133 -0.95 -15.70 15.61
C ALA A 133 -1.15 -17.23 15.64
N GLN A 134 -0.15 -18.01 16.01
CA GLN A 134 -0.26 -19.48 16.06
C GLN A 134 -1.29 -19.95 17.10
N GLN A 135 -1.55 -19.17 18.14
CA GLN A 135 -2.58 -19.45 19.14
C GLN A 135 -3.80 -18.57 18.85
N ALA A 136 -4.88 -19.16 18.34
CA ALA A 136 -6.06 -18.42 17.87
C ALA A 136 -6.64 -17.45 18.92
N GLU A 137 -6.71 -17.85 20.18
CA GLU A 137 -7.20 -16.99 21.27
C GLU A 137 -6.30 -15.76 21.50
N CYS A 138 -4.98 -15.97 21.50
CA CYS A 138 -4.00 -14.88 21.64
C CYS A 138 -4.00 -13.96 20.41
N GLY A 139 -4.08 -14.54 19.21
CA GLY A 139 -4.16 -13.82 17.95
C GLY A 139 -5.39 -12.93 17.88
N MET A 140 -6.55 -13.40 18.36
CA MET A 140 -7.79 -12.61 18.42
C MET A 140 -7.72 -11.52 19.49
N LYS A 141 -7.22 -11.85 20.69
CA LYS A 141 -7.11 -10.90 21.81
C LYS A 141 -6.14 -9.74 21.50
N HIS A 142 -5.07 -10.01 20.76
CA HIS A 142 -4.06 -9.00 20.38
C HIS A 142 -4.05 -8.71 18.87
N HIS A 143 -5.19 -8.88 18.20
CA HIS A 143 -5.29 -8.81 16.74
C HIS A 143 -4.77 -7.50 16.14
N LEU A 144 -4.93 -6.36 16.82
CA LEU A 144 -4.38 -5.07 16.38
C LEU A 144 -2.84 -5.09 16.36
N ALA A 145 -2.21 -5.53 17.45
CA ALA A 145 -0.76 -5.61 17.54
C ALA A 145 -0.18 -6.58 16.50
N VAL A 146 -0.84 -7.73 16.31
CA VAL A 146 -0.49 -8.71 15.28
C VAL A 146 -0.61 -8.12 13.88
N SER A 147 -1.72 -7.44 13.60
CA SER A 147 -2.02 -6.78 12.33
C SER A 147 -0.97 -5.72 11.98
N TYR A 148 -0.72 -4.77 12.88
CA TYR A 148 0.35 -3.77 12.71
C TYR A 148 1.73 -4.42 12.64
N GLY A 149 1.96 -5.54 13.31
CA GLY A 149 3.19 -6.33 13.23
C GLY A 149 3.47 -6.85 11.82
N PHE A 150 2.47 -7.48 11.19
CA PHE A 150 2.58 -7.93 9.81
C PHE A 150 2.70 -6.78 8.80
N ALA A 151 1.90 -5.72 8.97
CA ALA A 151 1.98 -4.53 8.13
C ALA A 151 3.38 -3.87 8.20
N ALA A 152 3.92 -3.71 9.41
CA ALA A 152 5.26 -3.18 9.62
C ALA A 152 6.34 -4.09 9.01
N ALA A 153 6.20 -5.40 9.18
CA ALA A 153 7.15 -6.35 8.59
C ALA A 153 7.17 -6.26 7.06
N GLN A 154 6.00 -6.20 6.42
CA GLN A 154 5.89 -6.04 4.97
C GLN A 154 6.50 -4.72 4.49
N THR A 155 6.25 -3.64 5.22
CA THR A 155 6.79 -2.31 4.94
C THR A 155 8.32 -2.27 5.01
N LEU A 156 8.91 -3.00 5.95
CA LEU A 156 10.36 -3.10 6.13
C LEU A 156 11.02 -4.07 5.14
N SER A 157 10.27 -4.68 4.21
CA SER A 157 10.86 -5.54 3.19
C SER A 157 11.71 -4.71 2.22
N PRO A 158 12.82 -5.28 1.70
CA PRO A 158 13.72 -4.54 0.82
C PRO A 158 13.02 -4.04 -0.45
N GLU A 159 12.07 -4.81 -0.96
CA GLU A 159 11.25 -4.45 -2.12
C GLU A 159 10.39 -3.20 -1.86
N HIS A 160 9.60 -3.19 -0.78
CA HIS A 160 8.73 -2.05 -0.46
C HIS A 160 9.55 -0.83 -0.01
N ALA A 161 10.68 -1.03 0.68
CA ALA A 161 11.58 0.05 1.06
C ALA A 161 12.18 0.73 -0.18
N GLN A 162 12.72 -0.03 -1.12
CA GLN A 162 13.28 0.50 -2.37
C GLN A 162 12.22 1.23 -3.20
N LYS A 163 11.03 0.64 -3.31
CA LYS A 163 9.89 1.24 -4.00
C LYS A 163 9.48 2.57 -3.37
N TRP A 164 9.37 2.62 -2.05
CA TRP A 164 9.05 3.85 -1.32
C TRP A 164 10.09 4.95 -1.52
N ASP A 165 11.37 4.62 -1.42
CA ASP A 165 12.44 5.60 -1.58
C ASP A 165 12.46 6.17 -3.01
N MET A 166 12.17 5.33 -4.02
CA MET A 166 11.99 5.77 -5.40
C MET A 166 10.78 6.69 -5.57
N MET A 167 9.62 6.32 -5.01
CA MET A 167 8.42 7.18 -5.05
C MET A 167 8.69 8.53 -4.37
N SER A 168 9.33 8.53 -3.20
CA SER A 168 9.63 9.75 -2.46
C SER A 168 10.64 10.64 -3.18
N SER A 169 11.65 10.06 -3.82
CA SER A 169 12.60 10.82 -4.64
C SER A 169 11.91 11.50 -5.82
N ASN A 170 11.02 10.78 -6.53
CA ASN A 170 10.29 11.35 -7.67
C ASN A 170 9.28 12.41 -7.23
N GLU A 171 8.56 12.19 -6.13
CA GLU A 171 7.67 13.20 -5.54
C GLU A 171 8.42 14.50 -5.22
N ASN A 172 9.58 14.41 -4.56
CA ASN A 172 10.40 15.58 -4.27
C ASN A 172 10.90 16.29 -5.54
N GLN A 173 11.24 15.55 -6.60
CA GLN A 173 11.64 16.14 -7.89
C GLN A 173 10.48 16.85 -8.58
N ILE A 174 9.28 16.25 -8.58
CA ILE A 174 8.04 16.88 -9.08
C ILE A 174 7.77 18.19 -8.34
N MET A 175 7.98 18.22 -7.03
CA MET A 175 7.79 19.42 -6.19
C MET A 175 8.82 20.52 -6.45
N LEU A 176 10.03 20.16 -6.90
CA LEU A 176 11.12 21.09 -7.19
C LEU A 176 11.14 21.53 -8.65
N ALA A 177 10.40 20.85 -9.52
CA ALA A 177 10.25 21.25 -10.92
C ALA A 177 9.73 22.69 -10.97
N SER A 178 10.27 23.46 -11.91
CA SER A 178 9.95 24.89 -12.08
C SER A 178 9.12 25.14 -13.33
N THR A 179 8.98 24.14 -14.21
CA THR A 179 8.26 24.25 -15.47
C THR A 179 7.38 23.01 -15.75
N PRO A 180 6.24 23.17 -16.45
CA PRO A 180 5.43 22.05 -16.93
C PRO A 180 6.21 21.04 -17.78
N GLU A 181 7.16 21.51 -18.60
CA GLU A 181 7.94 20.69 -19.51
C GLU A 181 8.88 19.73 -18.76
N GLU A 182 9.47 20.19 -17.65
CA GLU A 182 10.26 19.33 -16.74
C GLU A 182 9.40 18.22 -16.15
N ILE A 183 8.19 18.54 -15.70
CA ILE A 183 7.24 17.57 -15.13
C ILE A 183 6.87 16.52 -16.17
N VAL A 184 6.55 16.94 -17.38
CA VAL A 184 6.17 16.05 -18.49
C VAL A 184 7.33 15.14 -18.88
N ALA A 185 8.54 15.67 -19.02
CA ALA A 185 9.73 14.86 -19.30
C ALA A 185 9.96 13.79 -18.22
N MET A 186 9.84 14.16 -16.94
CA MET A 186 9.96 13.21 -15.82
C MET A 186 8.90 12.10 -15.91
N PHE A 187 7.64 12.42 -16.19
CA PHE A 187 6.59 11.42 -16.30
C PHE A 187 6.77 10.49 -17.51
N VAL A 188 7.14 11.03 -18.67
CA VAL A 188 7.43 10.22 -19.87
C VAL A 188 8.55 9.22 -19.58
N ASP A 189 9.63 9.67 -18.92
CA ASP A 189 10.74 8.80 -18.55
C ASP A 189 10.34 7.76 -17.49
N LEU A 190 9.54 8.15 -16.49
CA LEU A 190 9.00 7.23 -15.49
C LEU A 190 8.14 6.15 -16.14
N ILE A 191 7.20 6.52 -17.00
CA ILE A 191 6.32 5.58 -17.71
C ILE A 191 7.15 4.62 -18.56
N ARG A 192 8.15 5.12 -19.31
CA ARG A 192 9.05 4.27 -20.10
C ARG A 192 9.90 3.34 -19.25
N ASN A 193 10.22 3.73 -18.02
CA ASN A 193 10.93 2.86 -17.10
C ASN A 193 10.05 1.73 -16.55
N THR A 194 8.72 1.89 -16.50
CA THR A 194 7.79 0.83 -16.05
C THR A 194 7.74 -0.38 -16.97
N THR A 195 8.12 -0.23 -18.24
CA THR A 195 8.09 -1.32 -19.24
C THR A 195 9.37 -2.17 -19.25
N LYS A 196 10.37 -1.80 -18.46
CA LYS A 196 11.65 -2.53 -18.36
C LYS A 196 11.53 -3.70 -17.38
N ASP A 197 12.21 -4.82 -17.66
CA ASP A 197 12.16 -6.06 -16.85
C ASP A 197 12.60 -5.91 -15.38
N GLN A 198 13.28 -4.82 -15.02
CA GLN A 198 13.74 -4.51 -13.66
C GLN A 198 13.11 -3.24 -13.09
N ALA A 199 11.91 -2.89 -13.55
CA ALA A 199 11.19 -1.72 -13.06
C ALA A 199 10.84 -1.88 -11.57
N VAL A 200 11.33 -0.95 -10.75
CA VAL A 200 10.97 -0.87 -9.32
C VAL A 200 9.56 -0.29 -9.15
N LEU A 201 9.18 0.65 -10.01
CA LEU A 201 7.86 1.27 -10.03
C LEU A 201 7.01 0.63 -11.13
N ASN A 202 5.76 0.35 -10.82
CA ASN A 202 4.76 -0.06 -11.81
C ASN A 202 3.98 1.16 -12.33
N LEU A 203 3.14 0.94 -13.36
CA LEU A 203 2.34 2.01 -13.93
C LEU A 203 1.34 2.60 -12.91
N ASP A 204 0.80 1.80 -12.01
CA ASP A 204 -0.11 2.28 -10.96
C ASP A 204 0.59 3.30 -10.04
N ASP A 205 1.84 3.04 -9.65
CA ASP A 205 2.64 3.95 -8.83
C ASP A 205 2.90 5.29 -9.55
N VAL A 206 3.21 5.22 -10.85
CA VAL A 206 3.43 6.42 -11.67
C VAL A 206 2.13 7.21 -11.84
N MET A 207 0.99 6.54 -11.99
CA MET A 207 -0.31 7.19 -12.05
C MET A 207 -0.68 7.88 -10.74
N GLN A 208 -0.32 7.29 -9.58
CA GLN A 208 -0.51 7.94 -8.29
C GLN A 208 0.32 9.23 -8.18
N LEU A 209 1.58 9.20 -8.61
CA LEU A 209 2.43 10.40 -8.69
C LEU A 209 1.86 11.43 -9.67
N LEU A 210 1.26 11.00 -10.78
CA LEU A 210 0.63 11.88 -11.76
C LEU A 210 -0.57 12.63 -11.16
N VAL A 211 -1.45 11.91 -10.45
CA VAL A 211 -2.57 12.53 -9.72
C VAL A 211 -2.07 13.54 -8.71
N LEU A 212 -0.99 13.25 -7.99
CA LEU A 212 -0.35 14.21 -7.09
C LEU A 212 0.15 15.45 -7.82
N ALA A 213 0.89 15.26 -8.92
CA ALA A 213 1.44 16.34 -9.72
C ALA A 213 0.34 17.28 -10.24
N TYR A 214 -0.76 16.72 -10.75
CA TYR A 214 -1.92 17.52 -11.15
C TYR A 214 -2.60 18.21 -9.98
N SER A 215 -2.72 17.54 -8.83
CA SER A 215 -3.36 18.12 -7.64
C SER A 215 -2.56 19.30 -7.07
N LEU A 216 -1.23 19.27 -7.17
CA LEU A 216 -0.34 20.31 -6.65
C LEU A 216 0.00 21.39 -7.68
N GLY A 217 0.08 21.02 -8.97
CA GLY A 217 0.37 21.95 -10.07
C GLY A 217 -0.68 23.05 -10.23
N LEU A 218 -1.92 22.78 -9.80
CA LEU A 218 -3.03 23.76 -9.79
C LEU A 218 -2.79 24.96 -8.86
N GLU A 219 -1.90 24.85 -7.88
CA GLU A 219 -1.69 25.93 -6.88
C GLU A 219 -0.53 26.89 -7.22
N GLY A 220 0.44 26.48 -8.05
CA GLY A 220 1.71 27.21 -8.19
C GLY A 220 2.15 27.59 -9.61
N MET A 221 1.69 26.89 -10.65
CA MET A 221 2.29 26.94 -11.99
C MET A 221 1.40 27.58 -13.06
N GLY A 222 0.26 28.15 -12.66
CA GLY A 222 -0.87 28.34 -13.58
C GLY A 222 -1.52 27.01 -13.89
N GLU A 223 -2.65 27.01 -14.61
CA GLU A 223 -3.22 25.77 -15.13
C GLU A 223 -2.10 25.06 -15.91
N LEU A 224 -1.60 23.92 -15.43
CA LEU A 224 -1.13 22.87 -16.34
C LEU A 224 -2.25 22.80 -17.37
N PRO A 225 -2.03 23.21 -18.64
CA PRO A 225 -3.15 23.34 -19.53
C PRO A 225 -3.61 21.92 -19.77
N LEU A 226 -4.64 21.53 -19.02
CA LEU A 226 -5.41 20.34 -19.29
C LEU A 226 -5.76 20.48 -20.77
N PHE A 227 -5.41 19.48 -21.57
CA PHE A 227 -5.49 19.43 -23.03
C PHE A 227 -4.37 20.14 -23.81
N SER A 228 -3.17 20.31 -23.23
CA SER A 228 -1.99 20.82 -23.95
C SER A 228 -1.22 19.73 -24.71
N GLY A 229 -0.32 20.16 -25.61
CA GLY A 229 0.55 19.23 -26.34
C GLY A 229 1.50 18.45 -25.42
N GLU A 230 1.77 18.96 -24.23
CA GLU A 230 2.55 18.29 -23.19
C GLU A 230 1.76 17.17 -22.49
N GLU A 231 0.46 17.36 -22.22
CA GLU A 231 -0.40 16.28 -21.70
C GLU A 231 -0.53 15.13 -22.71
N GLN A 232 -0.64 15.45 -24.00
CA GLN A 232 -0.70 14.43 -25.06
C GLN A 232 0.53 13.52 -25.04
N GLN A 233 1.72 14.04 -24.72
CA GLN A 233 2.94 13.23 -24.63
C GLN A 233 2.88 12.22 -23.47
N ILE A 234 2.30 12.60 -22.33
CA ILE A 234 2.07 11.69 -21.21
C ILE A 234 1.05 10.63 -21.61
N MET A 235 -0.05 11.03 -22.25
CA MET A 235 -1.09 10.11 -22.72
C MET A 235 -0.59 9.10 -23.75
N ASP A 236 0.25 9.54 -24.69
CA ASP A 236 0.89 8.68 -25.67
C ASP A 236 1.84 7.68 -24.99
N ALA A 237 2.65 8.14 -24.02
CA ALA A 237 3.54 7.27 -23.25
C ALA A 237 2.77 6.22 -22.43
N ILE A 238 1.64 6.60 -21.79
CA ILE A 238 0.77 5.66 -21.07
C ILE A 238 0.19 4.64 -22.04
N THR A 239 -0.31 5.09 -23.19
CA THR A 239 -0.89 4.21 -24.22
C THR A 239 0.15 3.22 -24.72
N ASP A 240 1.37 3.67 -25.01
CA ASP A 240 2.47 2.82 -25.40
C ASP A 240 2.85 1.81 -24.31
N ALA A 241 2.87 2.23 -23.04
CA ALA A 241 3.15 1.33 -21.93
C ALA A 241 2.06 0.27 -21.73
N LEU A 242 0.79 0.60 -21.95
CA LEU A 242 -0.34 -0.33 -21.86
C LEU A 242 -0.39 -1.34 -23.03
N VAL A 243 -0.02 -0.88 -24.23
CA VAL A 243 -0.06 -1.69 -25.45
C VAL A 243 1.18 -2.56 -25.57
N ASN A 244 2.38 -2.00 -25.36
CA ASN A 244 3.65 -2.67 -25.59
C ASN A 244 4.26 -3.25 -24.32
N GLY A 245 3.82 -2.82 -23.13
CA GLY A 245 4.38 -3.26 -21.87
C GLY A 245 3.82 -4.59 -21.38
N SER A 246 4.70 -5.40 -20.78
CA SER A 246 4.34 -6.50 -19.88
C SER A 246 3.95 -5.99 -18.48
N ALA A 247 3.69 -4.70 -18.33
CA ALA A 247 3.45 -4.05 -17.05
C ALA A 247 2.14 -4.57 -16.44
N PRO A 248 2.11 -4.83 -15.12
CA PRO A 248 0.87 -5.17 -14.44
C PRO A 248 -0.11 -4.00 -14.59
N ILE A 249 -1.18 -4.24 -15.34
CA ILE A 249 -2.26 -3.28 -15.57
C ILE A 249 -2.91 -3.01 -14.20
N PRO A 250 -3.16 -1.74 -13.84
CA PRO A 250 -3.91 -1.44 -12.63
C PRO A 250 -5.24 -2.19 -12.65
N SER A 251 -5.61 -2.85 -11.55
CA SER A 251 -6.78 -3.75 -11.56
C SER A 251 -8.09 -3.05 -11.90
N TRP A 252 -8.18 -1.74 -11.68
CA TRP A 252 -9.30 -0.89 -12.10
C TRP A 252 -9.33 -0.59 -13.61
N MET A 253 -8.23 -0.82 -14.34
CA MET A 253 -8.11 -0.67 -15.80
C MET A 253 -8.15 -2.01 -16.54
N ALA A 254 -8.17 -3.14 -15.85
CA ALA A 254 -8.10 -4.47 -16.47
C ALA A 254 -9.19 -4.68 -17.54
N ASP A 255 -10.42 -4.25 -17.26
CA ASP A 255 -11.57 -4.34 -18.18
C ASP A 255 -11.40 -3.43 -19.41
N LEU A 256 -10.80 -2.26 -19.23
CA LEU A 256 -10.54 -1.30 -20.31
C LEU A 256 -9.45 -1.83 -21.25
N CYS A 257 -8.35 -2.37 -20.69
CA CYS A 257 -7.26 -2.92 -21.49
C CYS A 257 -7.69 -4.19 -22.24
N ALA A 258 -8.54 -5.03 -21.66
CA ALA A 258 -9.14 -6.16 -22.35
C ALA A 258 -9.95 -5.70 -23.58
N SER A 259 -10.80 -4.68 -23.39
CA SER A 259 -11.60 -4.09 -24.48
C SER A 259 -10.75 -3.46 -25.58
N ILE A 260 -9.67 -2.75 -25.23
CA ILE A 260 -8.76 -2.12 -26.22
C ILE A 260 -8.01 -3.17 -27.05
N ARG A 261 -7.61 -4.28 -26.44
CA ARG A 261 -6.93 -5.38 -27.16
C ARG A 261 -7.88 -6.12 -28.10
N GLU A 262 -9.14 -6.29 -27.71
CA GLU A 262 -10.17 -6.95 -28.51
C GLU A 262 -10.61 -6.12 -29.74
N VAL A 263 -10.60 -4.79 -29.64
CA VAL A 263 -10.93 -3.89 -30.78
C VAL A 263 -9.84 -3.87 -31.86
N ARG A 264 -8.61 -4.31 -31.54
CA ARG A 264 -7.46 -4.31 -32.47
C ARG A 264 -7.16 -5.68 -33.10
N SER A 265 -7.82 -6.76 -32.69
CA SER A 265 -7.73 -8.10 -33.29
C SER A 265 -8.78 -8.31 -34.37
#